data_AF-A0A8T4A3N4-F1
#
_entry.id   AF-A0A8T4A3N4-F1
#
_cell.length_a   1.000
_cell.length_b   1.000
_cell.length_c   1.000
_cell.angle_alpha   90.00
_cell.angle_beta   90.00
_cell.angle_gamma   90.00
#
_symmetry.space_group_name_H-M   'P 1'
#
loop_
_entity.id
_entity.type
_entity.pdbx_description
1 polymer ?
#
loop_
_entity_poly.entity_id
_entity_poly.type
_entity_poly.pdbx_seq_one_letter_code
_entity_poly.pdbx_strand_id
1 'polypeptide(L)'
;MNVKLLKYTKGGVELIAKSARVSGVPENIPDREVVRMIVENDYSSALEHIHFTFDLQDISIALSRELLEHRIASHTARSTRYVEEANFGYFVPKEFQRNKKALKLYNETIEQVANAYRELRNMKITRESARYVLPLAAHTNYIWTANARSLINFLGLRLCVRASPEIRELARQ
;
A
#
# COMPACT_ATOMS: atom_id res chain seq x y z
N MET A 1 -6.40 -0.13 9.04
CA MET A 1 -5.74 -0.82 7.92
C MET A 1 -6.15 -2.28 7.88
N ASN A 2 -6.51 -2.76 6.69
CA ASN A 2 -6.78 -4.14 6.36
C ASN A 2 -6.16 -4.46 5.00
N VAL A 3 -5.36 -5.52 4.91
CA VAL A 3 -4.64 -5.91 3.70
C VAL A 3 -5.18 -7.26 3.23
N LYS A 4 -5.68 -7.33 2.00
CA LYS A 4 -6.20 -8.57 1.41
C LYS A 4 -5.47 -8.89 0.13
N LEU A 5 -4.92 -10.10 0.01
CA LEU A 5 -4.42 -10.62 -1.26
C LEU A 5 -5.62 -11.00 -2.14
N LEU A 6 -5.79 -10.29 -3.26
CA LEU A 6 -6.87 -10.56 -4.23
C LEU A 6 -6.44 -11.60 -5.27
N LYS A 7 -5.22 -11.48 -5.77
CA LYS A 7 -4.72 -12.33 -6.87
C LYS A 7 -3.20 -12.47 -6.80
N TYR A 8 -2.71 -13.61 -7.26
CA TYR A 8 -1.29 -13.85 -7.48
C TYR A 8 -1.08 -14.79 -8.68
N THR A 9 0.15 -14.83 -9.21
CA THR A 9 0.54 -15.80 -10.23
C THR A 9 0.54 -17.22 -9.67
N LYS A 10 -0.47 -18.02 -10.01
CA LYS A 10 -0.50 -19.46 -9.70
C LYS A 10 0.60 -20.17 -10.50
N GLY A 11 1.25 -21.15 -9.89
CA GLY A 11 2.37 -21.86 -10.53
C GLY A 11 3.60 -20.98 -10.75
N GLY A 12 3.83 -20.00 -9.86
CA GLY A 12 4.93 -19.04 -10.00
C GLY A 12 6.30 -19.71 -9.97
N VAL A 13 6.49 -20.76 -9.17
CA VAL A 13 7.77 -21.49 -9.08
C VAL A 13 8.13 -22.14 -10.42
N GLU A 14 7.17 -22.84 -11.00
CA GLU A 14 7.28 -23.51 -12.30
C GLU A 14 7.52 -22.50 -13.42
N LEU A 15 6.83 -21.35 -13.38
CA LEU A 15 7.02 -20.26 -14.33
C LEU A 15 8.45 -19.70 -14.27
N ILE A 16 8.98 -19.46 -13.07
CA ILE A 16 10.35 -18.97 -12.89
C ILE A 16 11.38 -20.00 -13.36
N ALA A 17 11.21 -21.27 -12.98
CA ALA A 17 12.10 -22.34 -13.42
C ALA A 17 12.11 -22.46 -14.96
N LYS A 18 10.93 -22.42 -15.59
CA LYS A 18 10.80 -22.40 -17.05
C LYS A 18 11.50 -21.20 -17.67
N SER A 19 11.34 -20.00 -17.10
CA SER A 19 12.04 -18.80 -17.56
C SER A 19 13.57 -18.95 -17.47
N ALA A 20 14.07 -19.56 -16.40
CA ALA A 20 15.50 -19.76 -16.20
C ALA A 20 16.09 -20.79 -17.18
N ARG A 21 15.31 -21.83 -17.52
CA ARG A 21 15.68 -22.86 -18.50
C ARG A 21 15.85 -22.30 -19.91
N VAL A 22 15.09 -21.28 -20.28
CA VAL A 22 15.31 -20.52 -21.53
C VAL A 22 16.73 -19.91 -21.56
N SER A 23 17.24 -19.52 -20.41
CA SER A 23 18.60 -18.97 -20.24
C SER A 23 19.68 -20.04 -19.97
N GLY A 24 19.34 -21.34 -20.06
CA GLY A 24 20.31 -22.43 -20.00
C GLY A 24 20.41 -23.20 -18.68
N VAL A 25 19.51 -22.98 -17.72
CA VAL A 25 19.44 -23.83 -16.51
C VAL A 25 19.04 -25.27 -16.90
N PRO A 26 19.76 -26.33 -16.46
CA PRO A 26 19.42 -27.71 -16.80
C PRO A 26 18.04 -28.17 -16.31
N GLU A 27 17.35 -29.00 -17.10
CA GLU A 27 16.00 -29.53 -16.79
C GLU A 27 15.98 -30.47 -15.58
N ASN A 28 17.11 -31.08 -15.21
CA ASN A 28 17.21 -32.00 -14.08
C ASN A 28 17.27 -31.29 -12.72
N ILE A 29 17.42 -29.97 -12.68
CA ILE A 29 17.39 -29.20 -11.43
C ILE A 29 15.92 -28.96 -11.03
N PRO A 30 15.51 -29.33 -9.80
CA PRO A 30 14.16 -29.10 -9.31
C PRO A 30 13.77 -27.62 -9.31
N ASP A 31 12.54 -27.30 -9.71
CA ASP A 31 12.08 -25.92 -9.90
C ASP A 31 12.30 -25.01 -8.67
N ARG A 32 12.09 -25.54 -7.46
CA ARG A 32 12.34 -24.79 -6.21
C ARG A 32 13.81 -24.46 -5.99
N GLU A 33 14.71 -25.35 -6.41
CA GLU A 33 16.15 -25.13 -6.32
C GLU A 33 16.60 -24.09 -7.34
N VAL A 34 16.01 -24.09 -8.54
CA VAL A 34 16.20 -23.03 -9.54
C VAL A 34 15.79 -21.66 -8.98
N VAL A 35 14.62 -21.55 -8.34
CA VAL A 35 14.17 -20.31 -7.71
C VAL A 35 15.12 -19.87 -6.59
N ARG A 36 15.59 -20.80 -5.75
CA ARG A 36 16.58 -20.49 -4.70
C ARG A 36 17.87 -19.94 -5.31
N MET A 37 18.42 -20.61 -6.32
CA MET A 37 19.63 -20.16 -7.02
C MET A 37 19.45 -18.75 -7.62
N ILE A 38 18.28 -18.47 -8.22
CA ILE A 38 17.95 -17.14 -8.76
C ILE A 38 18.01 -16.06 -7.69
N VAL A 39 17.44 -16.33 -6.51
CA VAL A 39 17.41 -15.37 -5.40
C VAL A 39 18.81 -15.18 -4.80
N GLU A 40 19.54 -16.27 -4.56
CA GLU A 40 20.86 -16.24 -3.91
C GLU A 40 21.94 -15.57 -4.77
N ASN A 41 21.82 -15.64 -6.11
CA ASN A 41 22.78 -15.04 -7.04
C ASN A 41 22.32 -13.70 -7.62
N ASP A 42 21.24 -13.11 -7.09
CA ASP A 42 20.63 -11.85 -7.57
C ASP A 42 20.29 -11.84 -9.06
N TYR A 43 19.78 -12.95 -9.59
CA TYR A 43 19.19 -13.02 -10.93
C TYR A 43 17.72 -12.59 -10.90
N SER A 44 17.44 -11.51 -10.17
CA SER A 44 16.12 -11.12 -9.71
C SER A 44 15.15 -10.66 -10.81
N SER A 45 15.63 -10.42 -12.04
CA SER A 45 14.79 -10.09 -13.19
C SER A 45 13.76 -11.18 -13.52
N ALA A 46 14.12 -12.46 -13.34
CA ALA A 46 13.17 -13.56 -13.56
C ALA A 46 11.94 -13.42 -12.65
N LEU A 47 12.12 -12.95 -11.42
CA LEU A 47 11.04 -12.79 -10.43
C LEU A 47 9.97 -11.76 -10.87
N GLU A 48 10.26 -10.92 -11.85
CA GLU A 48 9.30 -9.96 -12.39
C GLU A 48 8.08 -10.62 -13.06
N HIS A 49 8.17 -11.91 -13.42
CA HIS A 49 7.04 -12.68 -13.95
C HIS A 49 5.98 -13.04 -12.90
N ILE A 50 6.34 -13.05 -11.61
CA ILE A 50 5.40 -13.31 -10.51
C ILE A 50 4.76 -12.00 -10.09
N HIS A 51 3.43 -11.93 -10.09
CA HIS A 51 2.67 -10.73 -9.72
C HIS A 51 1.75 -11.01 -8.54
N PHE A 52 1.51 -9.98 -7.73
CA PHE A 52 0.57 -9.98 -6.61
C PHE A 52 -0.31 -8.73 -6.70
N THR A 53 -1.60 -8.89 -6.44
CA THR A 53 -2.58 -7.80 -6.35
C THR A 53 -3.22 -7.80 -4.98
N PHE A 54 -3.13 -6.68 -4.29
CA PHE A 54 -3.66 -6.46 -2.95
C PHE A 54 -4.78 -5.42 -2.97
N ASP A 55 -5.75 -5.60 -2.08
CA ASP A 55 -6.70 -4.57 -1.66
C ASP A 55 -6.24 -4.01 -0.31
N LEU A 56 -5.83 -2.75 -0.31
CA LEU A 56 -5.35 -2.01 0.84
C LEU A 56 -6.48 -1.09 1.31
N GLN A 57 -7.07 -1.38 2.47
CA GLN A 57 -8.17 -0.61 3.03
C GLN A 57 -7.74 0.13 4.28
N ASP A 58 -8.33 1.30 4.53
CA ASP A 58 -8.12 2.09 5.75
C ASP A 58 -6.64 2.41 5.99
N ILE A 59 -5.94 2.83 4.94
CA ILE A 59 -4.59 3.43 5.03
C ILE A 59 -4.72 4.96 5.00
N SER A 60 -3.85 5.69 5.67
CA SER A 60 -3.88 7.14 5.61
C SER A 60 -3.43 7.69 4.24
N ILE A 61 -3.89 8.90 3.90
CA ILE A 61 -3.35 9.65 2.76
C ILE A 61 -1.83 9.88 2.93
N ALA A 62 -1.34 10.09 4.16
CA ALA A 62 0.09 10.21 4.46
C ALA A 62 0.86 8.96 4.02
N LEU A 63 0.41 7.76 4.42
CA LEU A 63 1.00 6.50 3.98
C LEU A 63 0.96 6.36 2.47
N SER A 64 -0.18 6.70 1.85
CA SER A 64 -0.36 6.52 0.40
C SER A 64 0.69 7.29 -0.41
N ARG A 65 1.14 8.45 0.07
CA ARG A 65 2.21 9.22 -0.59
C ARG A 65 3.53 8.46 -0.58
N GLU A 66 3.90 7.87 0.55
CA GLU A 66 5.11 7.04 0.64
C GLU A 66 5.02 5.74 -0.17
N LEU A 67 3.81 5.18 -0.31
CA LEU A 67 3.54 4.01 -1.14
C LEU A 67 3.71 4.33 -2.63
N LEU A 68 3.22 5.49 -3.09
CA LEU A 68 3.27 5.91 -4.49
C LEU A 68 4.69 6.19 -5.02
N GLU A 69 5.67 6.39 -4.13
CA GLU A 69 7.09 6.48 -4.51
C GLU A 69 7.64 5.14 -5.05
N HIS A 70 6.94 4.02 -4.82
CA HIS A 70 7.28 2.71 -5.39
C HIS A 70 6.75 2.57 -6.82
N ARG A 71 7.43 3.26 -7.74
CA ARG A 71 7.01 3.45 -9.15
C ARG A 71 6.81 2.15 -9.95
N ILE A 72 7.50 1.06 -9.59
CA ILE A 72 7.41 -0.22 -10.31
C ILE A 72 6.26 -1.04 -9.73
N ALA A 73 5.05 -0.50 -9.86
CA ALA A 73 3.81 -1.10 -9.42
C ALA A 73 2.64 -0.42 -10.15
N SER A 74 1.45 -0.98 -10.03
CA SER A 74 0.20 -0.39 -10.51
C SER A 74 -0.71 -0.07 -9.34
N HIS A 75 -1.40 1.06 -9.42
CA HIS A 75 -2.23 1.58 -8.34
C HIS A 75 -3.61 1.99 -8.88
N THR A 76 -4.65 1.71 -8.11
CA THR A 76 -5.97 2.33 -8.30
C THR A 76 -6.45 2.83 -6.96
N ALA A 77 -6.59 4.15 -6.85
CA ALA A 77 -6.95 4.82 -5.60
C ALA A 77 -8.44 5.12 -5.52
N ARG A 78 -8.99 5.06 -4.30
CA ARG A 78 -10.27 5.71 -3.99
C ARG A 78 -10.14 7.22 -4.24
N SER A 79 -11.00 7.76 -5.11
CA SER A 79 -10.95 9.17 -5.51
C SER A 79 -11.94 10.02 -4.71
N THR A 80 -11.40 10.97 -3.95
CA THR A 80 -12.18 12.00 -3.23
C THR A 80 -12.88 13.01 -4.16
N ARG A 81 -12.62 12.95 -5.48
CA ARG A 81 -13.37 13.73 -6.49
C ARG A 81 -14.73 13.11 -6.75
N TYR A 82 -14.82 11.80 -6.65
CA TYR A 82 -16.01 11.03 -7.02
C TYR A 82 -16.76 10.50 -5.81
N VAL A 83 -16.06 10.22 -4.70
CA VAL A 83 -16.66 9.67 -3.49
C VAL A 83 -16.92 10.74 -2.45
N GLU A 84 -18.05 10.64 -1.76
CA GLU A 84 -18.43 11.53 -0.67
C GLU A 84 -17.67 11.17 0.61
N GLU A 85 -17.08 12.17 1.26
CA GLU A 85 -16.20 11.98 2.44
C GLU A 85 -16.76 12.67 3.69
N ALA A 86 -18.08 12.84 3.79
CA ALA A 86 -18.73 13.46 4.94
C ALA A 86 -18.46 12.75 6.28
N ASN A 87 -18.18 11.44 6.22
CA ASN A 87 -17.86 10.57 7.35
C ASN A 87 -16.56 9.79 7.09
N PHE A 88 -15.50 10.49 6.68
CA PHE A 88 -14.21 9.85 6.40
C PHE A 88 -13.64 9.18 7.66
N GLY A 89 -13.07 7.98 7.50
CA GLY A 89 -12.25 7.36 8.54
C GLY A 89 -10.88 8.03 8.63
N TYR A 90 -10.13 7.83 9.71
CA TYR A 90 -8.80 8.45 9.87
C TYR A 90 -7.85 7.61 10.73
N PHE A 91 -6.56 7.75 10.44
CA PHE A 91 -5.49 7.07 11.13
C PHE A 91 -5.09 7.84 12.39
N VAL A 92 -4.99 7.15 13.53
CA VAL A 92 -4.53 7.72 14.81
C VAL A 92 -3.13 7.21 15.15
N PRO A 93 -2.09 8.07 15.17
CA PRO A 93 -0.76 7.67 15.58
C PRO A 93 -0.71 7.07 16.99
N LYS A 94 0.09 6.01 17.19
CA LYS A 94 0.26 5.35 18.50
C LYS A 94 0.73 6.29 19.60
N GLU A 95 1.50 7.33 19.25
CA GLU A 95 1.93 8.36 20.19
C GLU A 95 0.76 9.15 20.77
N PHE A 96 -0.23 9.49 19.94
CA PHE A 96 -1.43 10.20 20.40
C PHE A 96 -2.27 9.31 21.32
N GLN A 97 -2.40 8.02 20.99
CA GLN A 97 -3.12 7.05 21.83
C GLN A 97 -2.55 6.94 23.25
N ARG A 98 -1.25 7.17 23.44
CA ARG A 98 -0.57 7.13 24.75
C ARG A 98 -0.71 8.42 25.55
N ASN A 99 -1.16 9.51 24.93
CA ASN A 99 -1.32 10.81 25.57
C ASN A 99 -2.77 11.29 25.45
N LYS A 100 -3.53 11.17 26.54
CA LYS A 100 -4.97 11.52 26.58
C LYS A 100 -5.26 12.96 26.11
N LYS A 101 -4.37 13.92 26.42
CA LYS A 101 -4.55 15.31 25.98
C LYS A 101 -4.36 15.45 24.47
N ALA A 102 -3.32 14.82 23.92
CA ALA A 102 -3.06 14.81 22.49
C ALA A 102 -4.20 14.12 21.72
N LEU A 103 -4.66 12.95 22.18
CA LEU A 103 -5.77 12.23 21.56
C LEU A 103 -7.06 13.06 21.55
N LYS A 104 -7.37 13.73 22.67
CA LYS A 104 -8.55 14.60 22.76
C LYS A 104 -8.48 15.74 21.74
N LEU A 105 -7.39 16.51 21.75
CA LEU A 105 -7.19 17.62 20.80
C LEU A 105 -7.29 17.15 19.36
N TYR A 106 -6.68 16.00 19.06
CA TYR A 106 -6.69 15.41 17.74
C TYR A 106 -8.11 15.05 17.28
N ASN A 107 -8.88 14.33 18.10
CA ASN A 107 -10.25 13.94 17.78
C ASN A 107 -11.17 15.15 17.60
N GLU A 108 -11.07 16.16 18.47
CA GLU A 108 -11.83 17.41 18.36
C GLU A 108 -11.51 18.15 17.04
N THR A 109 -10.23 18.18 16.65
CA THR A 109 -9.80 18.80 15.39
C THR A 109 -10.34 18.03 14.18
N ILE A 110 -10.31 16.70 14.20
CA ILE A 110 -10.86 15.87 13.12
C ILE A 110 -12.38 16.10 12.99
N GLU A 111 -13.10 16.22 14.10
CA GLU A 111 -14.53 16.50 14.09
C GLU A 111 -14.84 17.88 13.50
N GLN A 112 -14.06 18.91 13.83
CA GLN A 112 -14.17 20.23 13.22
C GLN A 112 -13.96 20.17 11.70
N VAL A 113 -12.96 19.42 11.24
CA VAL A 113 -12.69 19.24 9.81
C VAL A 113 -13.85 18.50 9.11
N ALA A 114 -14.42 17.48 9.72
CA ALA A 114 -15.58 16.77 9.19
C ALA A 114 -16.82 17.67 9.11
N ASN A 115 -17.06 18.50 10.12
CA ASN A 115 -18.12 19.52 10.11
C ASN A 115 -17.90 20.52 8.97
N ALA A 116 -16.69 21.07 8.83
CA ALA A 116 -16.34 22.01 7.77
C ALA A 116 -16.55 21.42 6.37
N TYR A 117 -16.14 20.16 6.16
CA TYR A 117 -16.43 19.47 4.90
C TYR A 117 -17.93 19.37 4.64
N ARG A 118 -18.73 18.93 5.63
CA ARG A 118 -20.19 18.84 5.50
C ARG A 118 -20.84 20.19 5.19
N GLU A 119 -20.41 21.26 5.84
CA GLU A 119 -20.89 22.62 5.57
C GLU A 119 -20.58 23.09 4.15
N LEU A 120 -19.34 22.90 3.67
CA LEU A 120 -18.98 23.21 2.28
C LEU A 120 -19.87 22.43 1.29
N ARG A 121 -20.16 21.17 1.58
CA ARG A 121 -21.05 20.34 0.75
C ARG A 121 -22.50 20.84 0.80
N ASN A 122 -23.00 21.28 1.95
CA ASN A 122 -24.33 21.89 2.10
C ASN A 122 -24.43 23.22 1.33
N MET A 123 -23.33 23.98 1.23
CA MET A 123 -23.20 25.17 0.37
C MET A 123 -23.10 24.83 -1.13
N LYS A 124 -23.29 23.56 -1.52
CA LYS A 124 -23.20 23.05 -2.91
C LYS A 124 -21.79 23.16 -3.52
N ILE A 125 -20.74 23.34 -2.72
CA ILE A 125 -19.34 23.28 -3.20
C ILE A 125 -19.02 21.86 -3.63
N THR A 126 -18.42 21.67 -4.80
CA THR A 126 -18.14 20.34 -5.36
C THR A 126 -17.22 19.50 -4.45
N ARG A 127 -17.29 18.16 -4.56
CA ARG A 127 -16.39 17.25 -3.81
C ARG A 127 -14.92 17.55 -4.06
N GLU A 128 -14.58 17.84 -5.32
CA GLU A 128 -13.21 18.18 -5.74
C GLU A 128 -12.66 19.45 -5.08
N SER A 129 -13.51 20.43 -4.78
CA SER A 129 -13.11 21.63 -4.03
C SER A 129 -13.23 21.45 -2.51
N ALA A 130 -14.28 20.78 -2.02
CA ALA A 130 -14.48 20.59 -0.59
C ALA A 130 -13.38 19.72 0.06
N ARG A 131 -12.83 18.74 -0.69
CA ARG A 131 -11.78 17.83 -0.18
C ARG A 131 -10.52 18.52 0.31
N TYR A 132 -10.25 19.78 -0.06
CA TYR A 132 -9.04 20.49 0.36
C TYR A 132 -8.98 20.75 1.87
N VAL A 133 -10.09 20.61 2.59
CA VAL A 133 -10.11 20.63 4.06
C VAL A 133 -9.71 19.29 4.68
N LEU A 134 -9.72 18.18 3.93
CA LEU A 134 -9.46 16.84 4.48
C LEU A 134 -7.99 16.69 4.92
N PRO A 135 -7.74 16.05 6.08
CA PRO A 135 -6.40 15.93 6.62
C PRO A 135 -5.63 14.79 5.98
N LEU A 136 -4.29 14.80 6.10
CA LEU A 136 -3.43 13.68 5.66
C LEU A 136 -3.72 12.37 6.38
N ALA A 137 -4.33 12.45 7.56
CA ALA A 137 -4.72 11.29 8.33
C ALA A 137 -5.98 10.60 7.80
N ALA A 138 -6.75 11.25 6.92
CA ALA A 138 -7.96 10.64 6.35
C ALA A 138 -7.62 9.32 5.66
N HIS A 139 -8.49 8.33 5.83
CA HIS A 139 -8.35 7.02 5.22
C HIS A 139 -8.62 7.11 3.72
N THR A 140 -7.91 6.26 2.99
CA THR A 140 -8.11 5.98 1.58
C THR A 140 -7.87 4.49 1.35
N ASN A 141 -8.31 4.01 0.19
CA ASN A 141 -8.16 2.61 -0.21
C ASN A 141 -7.44 2.53 -1.55
N TYR A 142 -6.65 1.49 -1.73
CA TYR A 142 -5.89 1.24 -2.94
C TYR A 142 -6.02 -0.22 -3.38
N ILE A 143 -6.26 -0.44 -4.66
CA ILE A 143 -5.82 -1.68 -5.31
C ILE A 143 -4.36 -1.47 -5.72
N TRP A 144 -3.48 -2.37 -5.28
CA TRP A 144 -2.06 -2.28 -5.53
C TRP A 144 -1.54 -3.58 -6.13
N THR A 145 -0.91 -3.50 -7.30
CA THR A 145 -0.29 -4.66 -7.96
C THR A 145 1.20 -4.44 -8.12
N ALA A 146 2.00 -5.40 -7.67
CA ALA A 146 3.45 -5.38 -7.82
C ALA A 146 3.97 -6.76 -8.24
N ASN A 147 5.05 -6.79 -9.02
CA ASN A 147 5.77 -8.04 -9.24
C ASN A 147 6.66 -8.40 -8.03
N ALA A 148 7.12 -9.65 -7.96
CA ALA A 148 7.87 -10.14 -6.80
C ALA A 148 9.18 -9.36 -6.57
N ARG A 149 9.87 -8.96 -7.64
CA ARG A 149 11.10 -8.14 -7.55
C ARG A 149 10.82 -6.78 -6.91
N SER A 150 9.78 -6.08 -7.36
CA SER A 150 9.37 -4.79 -6.79
C SER A 150 8.87 -4.94 -5.36
N LEU A 151 8.14 -6.03 -5.06
CA LEU A 151 7.68 -6.31 -3.70
C LEU A 151 8.86 -6.57 -2.74
N ILE A 152 9.89 -7.30 -3.17
CA ILE A 152 11.14 -7.49 -2.40
C ILE A 152 11.81 -6.13 -2.12
N ASN A 153 11.91 -5.26 -3.13
CA ASN A 153 12.44 -3.91 -2.95
C ASN A 153 11.60 -3.09 -1.95
N PHE A 154 10.27 -3.12 -2.08
CA PHE A 154 9.36 -2.46 -1.15
C PHE A 154 9.58 -2.94 0.28
N LEU A 155 9.63 -4.26 0.51
CA LEU A 155 9.86 -4.84 1.82
C LEU A 155 11.24 -4.49 2.38
N GLY A 156 12.29 -4.54 1.56
CA GLY A 156 13.65 -4.18 1.96
C GLY A 156 13.77 -2.73 2.44
N LEU A 157 12.99 -1.82 1.85
CA LEU A 157 12.96 -0.40 2.25
C LEU A 157 12.00 -0.14 3.42
N ARG A 158 10.81 -0.73 3.41
CA ARG A 158 9.71 -0.36 4.31
C ARG A 158 9.65 -1.17 5.60
N LEU A 159 10.32 -2.33 5.67
CA LEU A 159 10.54 -3.04 6.94
C LEU A 159 11.62 -2.40 7.82
N CYS A 160 12.39 -1.45 7.28
CA CYS A 160 13.42 -0.71 8.02
C CYS A 160 12.82 0.04 9.22
N VAL A 161 13.53 0.05 10.35
CA VAL A 161 13.09 0.76 11.55
C VAL A 161 12.95 2.27 11.36
N ARG A 162 13.62 2.83 10.34
CA ARG A 162 13.58 4.24 9.95
C ARG A 162 12.35 4.62 9.11
N ALA A 163 11.64 3.64 8.54
CA ALA A 163 10.41 3.90 7.80
C ALA A 163 9.29 4.38 8.74
N SER A 164 8.33 5.14 8.20
CA SER A 164 7.23 5.64 9.02
C SER A 164 6.45 4.46 9.65
N PRO A 165 5.90 4.63 10.87
CA PRO A 165 5.30 3.51 11.58
C PRO A 165 4.15 2.84 10.84
N GLU A 166 3.35 3.61 10.09
CA GLU A 166 2.18 3.09 9.36
C GLU A 166 2.60 2.29 8.12
N ILE A 167 3.52 2.80 7.27
CA ILE A 167 3.95 2.05 6.08
C ILE A 167 4.75 0.81 6.45
N ARG A 168 5.47 0.84 7.58
CA ARG A 168 6.14 -0.33 8.12
C ARG A 168 5.14 -1.38 8.60
N GLU A 169 3.99 -0.97 9.13
CA GLU A 169 2.91 -1.87 9.50
C GLU A 169 2.22 -2.46 8.27
N LEU A 170 2.07 -1.68 7.19
CA LEU A 170 1.62 -2.21 5.90
C LEU A 170 2.59 -3.28 5.38
N ALA A 171 3.89 -3.02 5.42
CA ALA A 171 4.90 -3.95 4.92
C ALA A 171 5.02 -5.27 5.73
N ARG A 172 4.48 -5.32 6.95
CA ARG A 172 4.52 -6.52 7.81
C ARG A 172 3.35 -7.48 7.60
N GLN A 173 2.26 -7.01 7.00
CA GLN A 173 1.06 -7.79 6.71
C GLN A 173 1.19 -8.52 5.39
#